data_AF-A0A4R7UV35-F1
#
_entry.id   AF-A0A4R7UV35-F1
#
_cell.length_a   1.000
_cell.length_b   1.000
_cell.length_c   1.000
_cell.angle_alpha   90.00
_cell.angle_beta   90.00
_cell.angle_gamma   90.00
#
_symmetry.space_group_name_H-M   'P 1'
#
loop_
_entity.id
_entity.type
_entity.pdbx_description
1 polymer ?
#
loop_
_entity_poly.entity_id
_entity_poly.type
_entity_poly.pdbx_seq_one_letter_code
_entity_poly.pdbx_strand_id
1 'polypeptide(L)'
;MTSPATGGVANEVRKLAQKHKVTAERDSMSCMAATITRLAGDAVELDGIEQLLVNLKRKGVLNKAEIMALQGRYLQEKRRCKRQLSA
;
A
#
# COMPACT_ATOMS: atom_id res chain seq x y z
N MET A 1 7.60 6.03 -30.90
CA MET A 1 8.24 5.79 -29.58
C MET A 1 7.29 6.26 -28.50
N THR A 2 6.48 5.37 -27.91
CA THR A 2 5.46 5.72 -26.91
C THR A 2 5.99 5.40 -25.51
N SER A 3 6.40 6.42 -24.78
CA SER A 3 6.78 6.32 -23.37
C SER A 3 5.55 5.96 -22.52
N PRO A 4 5.62 4.99 -21.59
CA PRO A 4 4.51 4.74 -20.65
C PRO A 4 4.54 5.81 -19.54
N ALA A 5 4.00 6.99 -19.83
CA ALA A 5 3.76 8.04 -18.85
C ALA A 5 2.50 7.76 -17.98
N THR A 6 2.33 6.53 -17.49
CA THR A 6 1.19 6.11 -16.66
C THR A 6 1.68 5.76 -15.26
N GLY A 7 2.16 6.76 -14.53
CA GLY A 7 2.59 6.61 -13.14
C GLY A 7 1.39 6.52 -12.20
N GLY A 8 0.77 5.33 -12.09
CA GLY A 8 -0.25 5.07 -11.08
C GLY A 8 0.29 5.24 -9.65
N VAL A 9 -0.61 5.38 -8.68
CA VAL A 9 -0.31 5.49 -7.25
C VAL A 9 0.55 4.31 -6.80
N ALA A 10 0.30 3.09 -7.31
CA ALA A 10 1.16 1.94 -7.04
C ALA A 10 2.63 2.18 -7.43
N ASN A 11 2.88 2.84 -8.56
CA ASN A 11 4.24 3.16 -9.01
C ASN A 11 4.86 4.29 -8.19
N GLU A 12 4.08 5.28 -7.78
CA GLU A 12 4.52 6.33 -6.85
C GLU A 12 4.99 5.72 -5.52
N VAL A 13 4.18 4.83 -4.93
CA VAL A 13 4.51 4.13 -3.68
C VAL A 13 5.74 3.23 -3.83
N ARG A 14 5.86 2.47 -4.94
CA ARG A 14 7.04 1.64 -5.20
C ARG A 14 8.32 2.48 -5.31
N LYS A 15 8.29 3.60 -6.02
CA LYS A 15 9.44 4.50 -6.16
C LYS A 15 9.84 5.09 -4.80
N LEU A 16 8.85 5.50 -4.00
CA LEU A 16 9.10 6.01 -2.66
C LEU A 16 9.72 4.94 -1.75
N ALA A 17 9.17 3.72 -1.77
CA ALA A 17 9.70 2.59 -1.03
C ALA A 17 11.15 2.25 -1.43
N GLN A 18 11.44 2.20 -2.73
CA GLN A 18 12.79 1.96 -3.25
C GLN A 18 13.78 3.04 -2.79
N LYS A 19 13.40 4.31 -2.90
CA LYS A 19 14.24 5.45 -2.47
C LYS A 19 14.63 5.34 -0.99
N HIS A 20 13.74 4.84 -0.15
CA HIS A 20 13.95 4.72 1.30
C HIS A 20 14.34 3.30 1.76
N LYS A 21 14.64 2.38 0.82
CA LYS A 21 14.97 0.98 1.10
C LYS A 21 13.93 0.32 2.02
N VAL A 22 12.67 0.47 1.67
CA VAL A 22 11.52 -0.13 2.36
C VAL A 22 10.99 -1.28 1.51
N THR A 23 10.87 -2.46 2.12
CA THR A 23 10.30 -3.66 1.50
C THR A 23 8.85 -3.83 1.93
N ALA A 24 8.11 -4.69 1.22
CA ALA A 24 6.74 -5.08 1.57
C ALA A 24 6.71 -6.25 2.57
N GLU A 25 7.82 -6.57 3.23
CA GLU A 25 7.85 -7.65 4.21
C GLU A 25 7.09 -7.23 5.48
N ARG A 26 6.29 -8.15 6.02
CA ARG A 26 5.60 -7.94 7.29
C ARG A 26 6.61 -8.15 8.42
N ASP A 27 6.74 -7.16 9.29
CA ASP A 27 7.52 -7.32 10.52
C ASP A 27 6.68 -8.00 11.62
N SER A 28 7.33 -8.33 12.75
CA SER A 28 6.69 -9.00 13.88
C SER A 28 5.45 -8.27 14.39
N MET A 29 5.49 -6.94 14.46
CA MET A 29 4.37 -6.13 14.91
C MET A 29 3.19 -6.13 13.91
N SER A 30 3.47 -6.11 12.61
CA SER A 30 2.44 -6.29 11.58
C SER A 30 1.83 -7.69 11.62
N CYS A 31 2.63 -8.73 11.88
CA CYS A 31 2.13 -10.09 12.09
C CYS A 31 1.27 -10.21 13.36
N MET A 32 1.66 -9.55 14.45
CA MET A 32 0.87 -9.47 15.67
C MET A 32 -0.46 -8.75 15.41
N ALA A 33 -0.45 -7.60 14.73
CA ALA A 33 -1.66 -6.87 14.40
C ALA A 33 -2.64 -7.73 13.58
N ALA A 34 -2.15 -8.45 12.57
CA ALA A 34 -2.97 -9.37 11.78
C ALA A 34 -3.53 -10.52 12.64
N THR A 35 -2.74 -11.04 13.59
CA THR A 35 -3.17 -12.10 14.50
C THR A 35 -4.25 -11.63 15.47
N ILE A 36 -4.07 -10.47 16.09
CA ILE A 36 -5.06 -9.88 17.00
C ILE A 36 -6.36 -9.59 16.26
N THR A 37 -6.27 -9.03 15.05
CA THR A 37 -7.44 -8.77 14.19
C THR A 37 -8.20 -10.06 13.90
N ARG A 38 -7.48 -11.15 13.58
CA ARG A 38 -8.07 -12.48 13.38
C ARG A 38 -8.74 -13.04 14.63
N LEU A 39 -8.13 -12.85 15.80
CA LEU A 39 -8.73 -13.29 17.06
C LEU A 39 -10.00 -12.51 17.42
N ALA A 40 -10.12 -11.26 16.96
CA ALA A 40 -11.34 -10.46 17.10
C ALA A 40 -12.46 -10.87 16.13
N GLY A 41 -12.21 -11.86 15.25
CA GLY A 41 -13.15 -12.29 14.22
C GLY A 41 -13.06 -11.50 12.91
N ASP A 42 -12.12 -10.57 12.81
CA ASP A 42 -11.88 -9.76 11.60
C ASP A 42 -10.74 -10.33 10.74
N ALA A 43 -10.71 -10.00 9.46
CA ALA A 43 -9.61 -10.35 8.57
C ALA A 43 -9.11 -9.11 7.80
N VAL A 44 -7.81 -8.86 7.88
CA VAL A 44 -7.16 -7.76 7.15
C VAL A 44 -6.06 -8.36 6.28
N GLU A 45 -6.32 -8.44 4.98
CA GLU A 45 -5.34 -8.82 3.98
C GLU A 45 -4.90 -7.58 3.21
N LEU A 46 -3.63 -7.22 3.40
CA LEU A 46 -2.99 -6.13 2.68
C LEU A 46 -2.27 -6.68 1.45
N ASP A 47 -2.49 -6.04 0.31
CA ASP A 47 -1.67 -6.26 -0.87
C ASP A 47 -0.26 -5.66 -0.68
N GLY A 48 0.65 -5.94 -1.62
CA GLY A 48 2.03 -5.48 -1.53
C GLY A 48 2.17 -3.95 -1.46
N ILE A 49 1.29 -3.17 -2.09
CA ILE A 49 1.32 -1.70 -2.04
C ILE A 49 0.79 -1.19 -0.71
N GLU A 50 -0.32 -1.77 -0.22
CA GLU A 50 -0.88 -1.48 1.09
C GLU A 50 0.14 -1.79 2.21
N GLN A 51 0.90 -2.87 2.08
CA GLN A 51 1.98 -3.22 3.01
C GLN A 51 3.17 -2.23 2.93
N LEU A 52 3.56 -1.78 1.73
CA LEU A 52 4.57 -0.73 1.57
C LEU A 52 4.16 0.58 2.25
N LEU A 53 2.90 0.98 2.09
CA LEU A 53 2.34 2.15 2.75
C LEU A 53 2.46 2.05 4.28
N VAL A 54 2.05 0.90 4.87
CA VAL A 54 2.22 0.66 6.31
C VAL A 54 3.69 0.78 6.73
N ASN A 55 4.60 0.15 6.00
CA ASN A 55 6.03 0.15 6.34
C ASN A 55 6.67 1.54 6.19
N LEU A 56 6.29 2.31 5.16
CA LEU A 56 6.75 3.69 4.96
C LEU A 56 6.31 4.63 6.09
N LYS A 57 5.05 4.52 6.54
CA LYS A 57 4.57 5.27 7.71
C LYS A 57 5.36 4.90 8.96
N ARG A 58 5.60 3.60 9.18
CA ARG A 58 6.30 3.11 10.38
C ARG A 58 7.76 3.52 10.44
N LYS A 59 8.45 3.59 9.29
CA LYS A 59 9.81 4.16 9.21
C LYS A 59 9.84 5.70 9.30
N GLY A 60 8.69 6.35 9.44
CA GLY A 60 8.60 7.81 9.51
C GLY A 60 8.81 8.53 8.17
N VAL A 61 8.80 7.80 7.05
CA VAL A 61 8.93 8.39 5.71
C VAL A 61 7.65 9.14 5.32
N LEU A 62 6.50 8.63 5.76
CA LEU A 62 5.19 9.24 5.53
C LEU A 62 4.54 9.61 6.86
N ASN A 63 4.01 10.83 6.94
CA ASN A 63 3.18 11.26 8.05
C ASN A 63 1.73 10.78 7.91
N LYS A 64 0.90 11.05 8.93
CA LYS A 64 -0.52 10.60 8.97
C LYS A 64 -1.37 11.17 7.83
N ALA A 65 -1.14 12.40 7.39
CA ALA A 65 -1.91 13.00 6.30
C ALA A 65 -1.49 12.41 4.95
N GLU A 66 -0.19 12.26 4.72
CA GLU A 66 0.36 11.72 3.46
C GLU A 66 -0.04 10.26 3.25
N ILE A 67 0.01 9.44 4.31
CA ILE A 67 -0.41 8.03 4.23
C ILE A 67 -1.91 7.92 3.90
N MET A 68 -2.75 8.74 4.53
CA MET A 68 -4.19 8.75 4.27
C MET A 68 -4.49 9.14 2.82
N ALA A 69 -3.81 10.17 2.30
CA ALA A 69 -3.97 10.64 0.94
C ALA A 69 -3.55 9.57 -0.09
N LEU A 70 -2.38 8.94 0.11
CA LEU A 70 -1.89 7.88 -0.77
C LEU A 70 -2.78 6.65 -0.74
N GLN A 71 -3.24 6.24 0.45
CA GLN A 71 -4.11 5.08 0.60
C GLN A 71 -5.48 5.32 -0.05
N GLY A 72 -6.06 6.52 0.11
CA GLY A 72 -7.29 6.91 -0.57
C GLY A 72 -7.15 6.89 -2.10
N ARG A 73 -6.08 7.49 -2.63
CA ARG A 73 -5.78 7.48 -4.07
C ARG A 73 -5.56 6.05 -4.60
N TYR A 74 -4.84 5.20 -3.87
CA TYR A 74 -4.60 3.82 -4.26
C TYR A 74 -5.88 2.97 -4.26
N LEU A 75 -6.76 3.16 -3.28
CA LEU A 75 -8.07 2.48 -3.28
C LEU A 75 -8.92 2.88 -4.49
N GLN A 76 -8.87 4.14 -4.92
CA GLN A 76 -9.54 4.60 -6.14
C GLN A 76 -8.93 3.95 -7.39
N GLU A 77 -7.60 3.85 -7.46
CA GLU A 77 -6.88 3.15 -8.53
C GLU A 77 -7.29 1.67 -8.61
N LYS A 78 -7.27 0.95 -7.48
CA LYS A 78 -7.66 -0.45 -7.36
C LYS A 78 -9.11 -0.68 -7.82
N ARG A 79 -10.02 0.23 -7.47
CA ARG A 79 -11.42 0.19 -7.93
C ARG A 79 -11.55 0.40 -9.45
N ARG A 80 -10.78 1.31 -10.04
CA ARG A 80 -10.77 1.55 -11.50
C ARG A 80 -10.23 0.33 -12.25
N CYS A 81 -9.11 -0.23 -11.82
CA CYS A 81 -8.54 -1.44 -12.41
C CYS A 81 -9.51 -2.63 -12.33
N LYS A 82 -10.18 -2.83 -11.18
CA LYS A 82 -11.15 -3.91 -11.03
C LYS A 82 -12.32 -3.78 -12.01
N ARG A 83 -12.85 -2.56 -12.22
CA ARG A 83 -13.94 -2.30 -13.19
C ARG A 83 -13.52 -2.61 -14.62
N GLN A 84 -12.28 -2.28 -15.01
CA GLN A 84 -11.78 -2.57 -16.36
C GLN A 84 -11.61 -4.06 -16.64
N LEU A 85 -11.32 -4.87 -15.61
CA LEU A 85 -11.21 -6.32 -15.72
C LEU A 85 -12.57 -7.05 -15.75
N SER A 86 -13.66 -6.35 -15.47
CA SER A 86 -15.02 -6.91 -15.38
C SER A 86 -15.93 -6.48 -16.54
N ALA A 87 -15.38 -5.75 -17.52
CA ALA A 87 -16.05 -5.25 -18.72
C ALA A 87 -15.49 -5.97 -19.95
#